data_AF-A0AA90SDH4-F1
#
_entry.id   AF-A0AA90SDH4-F1
#
_cell.length_a   1.000
_cell.length_b   1.000
_cell.length_c   1.000
_cell.angle_alpha   90.00
_cell.angle_beta   90.00
_cell.angle_gamma   90.00
#
_symmetry.space_group_name_H-M   'P 1'
#
loop_
_entity.id
_entity.type
_entity.pdbx_description
1 polymer ?
#
loop_
_entity_poly.entity_id
_entity_poly.type
_entity_poly.pdbx_seq_one_letter_code
_entity_poly.pdbx_strand_id
1 'polypeptide(L)'
;MEYSEEFPHISWPVEKDDARKSMLRKATDWEYENEFRIVLPGVYNTHLEIKPESVTGVIFGCNIEDKAKKAINNLLLERKNKGLPDIQRYKAKKHDNKYKICIYNSSNEEMKFADSVTDPDDIL
;
A
#
# COMPACT_ATOMS: atom_id res chain seq x y z
N MET A 1 12.53 1.56 7.06
CA MET A 1 12.08 2.95 6.86
C MET A 1 12.08 3.62 8.22
N GLU A 2 12.25 4.93 8.28
CA GLU A 2 12.22 5.67 9.55
C GLU A 2 10.82 6.24 9.77
N TYR A 3 10.24 5.99 10.95
CA TYR A 3 8.96 6.56 11.39
C TYR A 3 9.19 7.82 12.22
N SER A 4 8.30 8.80 12.10
CA SER A 4 8.40 10.10 12.76
C SER A 4 7.02 10.69 13.02
N GLU A 5 6.82 11.30 14.19
CA GLU A 5 5.62 12.09 14.52
C GLU A 5 5.59 13.43 13.77
N GLU A 6 6.75 13.92 13.33
CA GLU A 6 6.89 15.22 12.70
C GLU A 6 6.88 15.11 11.17
N PHE A 7 6.18 16.03 10.50
CA PHE A 7 6.21 16.17 9.05
C PHE A 7 7.62 16.51 8.56
N PRO A 8 8.07 15.96 7.41
CA PRO A 8 9.34 16.37 6.84
C PRO A 8 9.28 17.85 6.44
N HIS A 9 10.16 18.66 7.04
CA HIS A 9 10.31 20.05 6.64
C HIS A 9 11.19 20.13 5.38
N ILE A 10 10.58 20.52 4.27
CA ILE A 10 11.27 20.66 2.97
C ILE A 10 11.36 22.15 2.66
N SER A 11 12.57 22.71 2.75
CA SER A 11 12.86 24.08 2.32
C SER A 11 13.18 24.08 0.82
N TRP A 12 12.59 25.02 0.07
CA TRP A 12 12.95 25.24 -1.33
C TRP A 12 14.10 26.25 -1.43
N PRO A 13 15.14 25.99 -2.24
CA PRO A 13 15.35 24.82 -3.10
C PRO A 13 15.71 23.53 -2.35
N VAL A 14 15.17 22.41 -2.82
CA VAL A 14 15.30 21.11 -2.14
C VAL A 14 16.63 20.45 -2.51
N GLU A 15 17.46 20.19 -1.51
CA GLU A 15 18.65 19.36 -1.66
C GLU A 15 18.26 17.90 -1.91
N LYS A 16 19.02 17.19 -2.75
CA LYS A 16 18.69 15.80 -3.16
C LYS A 16 18.49 14.85 -1.97
N ASP A 17 19.27 15.03 -0.91
CA ASP A 17 19.18 14.20 0.29
C ASP A 17 17.91 14.46 1.10
N ASP A 18 17.41 15.70 1.14
CA ASP A 18 16.17 16.05 1.82
C ASP A 18 14.94 15.53 1.05
N ALA A 19 15.00 15.56 -0.29
CA ALA A 19 14.00 14.90 -1.13
C ALA A 19 13.97 13.37 -0.89
N ARG A 20 15.13 12.73 -0.81
CA ARG A 20 15.22 11.29 -0.52
C ARG A 20 14.70 10.96 0.89
N LYS A 21 15.10 11.72 1.90
CA LYS A 21 14.64 11.52 3.29
C LYS A 21 13.12 11.67 3.39
N SER A 22 12.53 12.67 2.75
CA SER A 22 11.07 12.86 2.78
C SER A 22 10.30 11.73 2.10
N MET A 23 10.83 11.10 1.04
CA MET A 23 10.21 9.94 0.39
C MET A 23 10.28 8.66 1.25
N LEU A 24 11.31 8.52 2.08
CA LEU A 24 11.59 7.33 2.88
C LEU A 24 11.11 7.41 4.34
N ARG A 25 10.73 8.60 4.81
CA ARG A 25 10.14 8.82 6.13
C ARG A 25 8.64 8.59 6.09
N LYS A 26 8.09 7.96 7.13
CA LYS A 26 6.65 7.76 7.32
C LYS A 26 6.19 8.38 8.63
N ALA A 27 4.91 8.75 8.69
CA ALA A 27 4.28 9.09 9.96
C ALA A 27 4.22 7.84 10.85
N THR A 28 4.51 7.95 12.15
CA THR A 28 4.37 6.84 13.11
C THR A 28 2.96 6.24 13.07
N ASP A 29 1.95 7.10 12.87
CA ASP A 29 0.57 6.67 12.66
C ASP A 29 0.39 5.64 11.53
N TRP A 30 1.35 5.45 10.62
CA TRP A 30 1.27 4.47 9.52
C TRP A 30 2.11 3.22 9.79
N GLU A 31 2.70 3.08 10.98
CA GLU A 31 3.49 1.91 11.36
C GLU A 31 2.66 0.63 11.32
N TYR A 32 1.39 0.71 11.71
CA TYR A 32 0.47 -0.44 11.69
C TYR A 32 0.25 -1.05 10.29
N GLU A 33 0.56 -0.31 9.21
CA GLU A 33 0.36 -0.79 7.85
C GLU A 33 1.46 -1.76 7.39
N ASN A 34 2.62 -1.81 8.08
CA ASN A 34 3.78 -2.62 7.69
C ASN A 34 4.16 -2.50 6.19
N GLU A 35 3.89 -1.34 5.59
CA GLU A 35 4.08 -1.13 4.16
C GLU A 35 5.56 -0.91 3.83
N PHE A 36 6.08 -1.67 2.86
CA PHE A 36 7.42 -1.50 2.27
C PHE A 36 7.36 -0.63 1.01
N ARG A 37 8.31 0.31 0.85
CA ARG A 37 8.46 1.14 -0.35
C ARG A 37 9.73 0.75 -1.10
N ILE A 38 9.60 0.46 -2.39
CA ILE A 38 10.73 0.25 -3.29
C ILE A 38 10.88 1.52 -4.13
N VAL A 39 11.96 2.27 -3.90
CA VAL A 39 12.28 3.47 -4.70
C VAL A 39 13.30 3.09 -5.75
N LEU A 40 12.93 3.20 -7.03
CA LEU A 40 13.81 2.92 -8.16
C LEU A 40 14.21 4.24 -8.85
N PRO A 41 15.33 4.87 -8.45
CA PRO A 41 15.73 6.15 -9.03
C PRO A 41 16.21 5.97 -10.48
N GLY A 42 15.88 6.93 -11.34
CA GLY A 42 16.39 6.98 -12.73
C GLY A 42 15.72 6.01 -13.72
N VAL A 43 14.73 5.23 -13.28
CA VAL A 43 13.96 4.32 -14.15
C VAL A 43 12.53 4.83 -14.33
N TYR A 44 12.35 5.66 -15.35
CA TYR A 44 11.03 6.10 -15.82
C TYR A 44 10.52 5.13 -16.91
N ASN A 45 9.21 4.97 -17.04
CA ASN A 45 8.56 4.09 -18.04
C ASN A 45 9.02 2.61 -18.00
N THR A 46 9.45 2.12 -16.84
CA THR A 46 9.81 0.71 -16.65
C THR A 46 8.70 -0.06 -15.94
N HIS A 47 8.71 -1.38 -16.12
CA HIS A 47 7.81 -2.29 -15.40
C HIS A 47 8.62 -3.02 -14.34
N LEU A 48 8.08 -3.11 -13.13
CA LEU A 48 8.62 -4.01 -12.12
C LEU A 48 8.04 -5.40 -12.38
N GLU A 49 8.91 -6.35 -12.72
CA GLU A 49 8.51 -7.76 -12.80
C GLU A 49 8.22 -8.28 -11.39
N ILE A 50 6.94 -8.56 -11.14
CA ILE A 50 6.48 -9.21 -9.92
C ILE A 50 5.97 -10.60 -10.29
N LYS A 51 6.36 -11.59 -9.49
CA LYS A 51 5.85 -12.96 -9.65
C LYS A 51 4.32 -12.92 -9.52
N PRO A 52 3.56 -13.49 -10.48
CA PRO A 52 2.11 -13.41 -10.47
C PRO A 52 1.44 -13.86 -9.16
N GLU A 53 2.02 -14.87 -8.52
CA GLU A 53 1.62 -15.43 -7.23
C GLU A 53 1.86 -14.50 -6.03
N SER A 54 2.74 -13.50 -6.17
CA SER A 54 2.98 -12.51 -5.13
C SER A 54 1.87 -11.45 -5.05
N VAL A 55 1.00 -11.36 -6.06
CA VAL A 55 -0.15 -10.46 -6.06
C VAL A 55 -1.38 -11.22 -5.57
N THR A 56 -1.67 -11.08 -4.27
CA THR A 56 -2.76 -11.82 -3.62
C THR A 56 -4.06 -11.02 -3.54
N GLY A 57 -3.98 -9.69 -3.59
CA GLY A 57 -5.14 -8.82 -3.40
C GLY A 57 -5.02 -7.45 -4.04
N VAL A 58 -6.17 -6.82 -4.27
CA VAL A 58 -6.29 -5.40 -4.63
C VAL A 58 -7.20 -4.69 -3.64
N ILE A 59 -6.73 -3.55 -3.12
CA ILE A 59 -7.49 -2.70 -2.20
C ILE A 59 -7.99 -1.49 -2.98
N PHE A 60 -9.31 -1.38 -3.11
CA PHE A 60 -9.95 -0.22 -3.69
C PHE A 60 -9.96 0.92 -2.67
N GLY A 61 -9.34 2.05 -3.01
CA GLY A 61 -9.30 3.24 -2.17
C GLY A 61 -10.70 3.78 -1.81
N CYS A 62 -10.78 4.58 -0.74
CA CYS A 62 -12.04 5.13 -0.24
C CYS A 62 -12.82 5.86 -1.33
N ASN A 63 -12.14 6.71 -2.10
CA ASN A 63 -12.72 7.60 -3.10
C ASN A 63 -12.51 7.13 -4.55
N ILE A 64 -12.35 5.82 -4.78
CA ILE A 64 -12.19 5.33 -6.15
C ILE A 64 -13.43 5.62 -7.00
N GLU A 65 -13.24 6.16 -8.19
CA GLU A 65 -14.30 6.37 -9.17
C GLU A 65 -14.76 5.05 -9.80
N ASP A 66 -16.04 4.97 -10.18
CA ASP A 66 -16.60 3.78 -10.82
C ASP A 66 -15.92 3.42 -12.13
N LYS A 67 -15.47 4.43 -12.91
CA LYS A 67 -14.72 4.22 -14.14
C LYS A 67 -13.40 3.49 -13.88
N ALA A 68 -12.65 3.94 -12.88
CA ALA A 68 -11.39 3.32 -12.49
C ALA A 68 -11.62 1.90 -11.91
N LYS A 69 -12.64 1.74 -11.07
CA LYS A 69 -13.05 0.44 -10.53
C LYS A 69 -13.41 -0.54 -11.65
N LYS A 70 -14.14 -0.10 -12.68
CA LYS A 70 -14.48 -0.91 -13.86
C LYS A 70 -13.22 -1.30 -14.64
N ALA A 71 -12.30 -0.38 -14.88
CA ALA A 71 -11.04 -0.67 -15.55
C ALA A 71 -10.23 -1.74 -14.82
N ILE A 72 -10.09 -1.61 -13.48
CA ILE A 72 -9.40 -2.62 -12.66
C ILE A 72 -10.11 -3.97 -12.74
N ASN A 73 -11.45 -4.01 -12.62
CA ASN A 73 -12.19 -5.26 -12.72
C ASN A 73 -12.00 -5.95 -14.09
N ASN A 74 -11.94 -5.18 -15.17
CA ASN A 74 -11.64 -5.73 -16.50
C ASN A 74 -10.22 -6.33 -16.56
N LEU A 75 -9.23 -5.64 -16.00
CA LEU A 75 -7.85 -6.15 -15.91
C LEU A 75 -7.78 -7.46 -15.11
N LEU A 76 -8.51 -7.56 -13.99
CA LEU A 76 -8.57 -8.78 -13.19
C LEU A 76 -9.24 -9.93 -13.97
N LEU A 77 -10.29 -9.64 -14.75
CA LEU A 77 -10.94 -10.62 -15.60
C LEU A 77 -10.00 -11.12 -16.71
N GLU A 78 -9.29 -10.21 -17.40
CA GLU A 78 -8.28 -10.57 -18.38
C GLU A 78 -7.19 -11.44 -17.77
N ARG A 79 -6.75 -11.10 -16.56
CA ARG A 79 -5.74 -11.86 -15.81
C ARG A 79 -6.23 -13.28 -15.50
N LYS A 80 -7.48 -13.42 -15.04
CA LYS A 80 -8.13 -14.72 -14.82
C LYS A 80 -8.23 -15.54 -16.10
N ASN A 81 -8.59 -14.91 -17.22
CA ASN A 81 -8.70 -15.57 -18.53
C ASN A 81 -7.35 -16.08 -19.05
N LYS A 82 -6.22 -15.54 -18.57
CA LYS A 82 -4.87 -16.03 -18.84
C LYS A 82 -4.43 -17.18 -17.92
N GLY A 83 -5.30 -17.67 -17.05
CA GLY A 83 -4.99 -18.77 -16.12
C GLY A 83 -4.09 -18.38 -14.95
N LEU A 84 -3.98 -17.08 -14.65
CA LEU A 84 -3.19 -16.59 -13.52
C LEU A 84 -3.97 -16.73 -12.20
N PRO A 85 -3.27 -16.72 -11.04
CA PRO A 85 -3.92 -16.79 -9.73
C PRO A 85 -4.99 -15.72 -9.55
N ASP A 86 -6.10 -16.11 -8.91
CA ASP A 86 -7.19 -15.18 -8.60
C ASP A 86 -6.75 -14.17 -7.54
N ILE A 87 -7.26 -12.94 -7.66
CA ILE A 87 -6.88 -11.83 -6.81
C ILE A 87 -8.07 -11.44 -5.95
N GLN A 88 -7.86 -11.44 -4.64
CA GLN A 88 -8.88 -11.03 -3.68
C GLN A 88 -9.14 -9.53 -3.80
N ARG A 89 -10.42 -9.16 -3.65
CA ARG A 89 -10.86 -7.78 -3.76
C ARG A 89 -11.25 -7.24 -2.40
N TYR A 90 -10.70 -6.09 -2.08
CA TYR A 90 -10.88 -5.40 -0.81
C TYR A 90 -11.36 -3.96 -1.02
N LYS A 91 -12.03 -3.40 -0.03
CA LYS A 91 -12.46 -2.01 -0.03
C LYS A 91 -11.94 -1.31 1.22
N ALA A 92 -11.21 -0.21 1.01
CA ALA A 92 -10.86 0.72 2.05
C ALA A 92 -12.08 1.60 2.41
N LYS A 93 -12.29 1.80 3.70
CA LYS A 93 -13.22 2.78 4.27
C LYS A 93 -12.48 3.63 5.30
N LYS A 94 -12.86 4.90 5.41
CA LYS A 94 -12.40 5.73 6.54
C LYS A 94 -13.09 5.25 7.80
N HIS A 95 -12.39 5.26 8.91
CA HIS A 95 -13.05 5.08 10.21
C HIS A 95 -13.87 6.32 10.56
N ASP A 96 -15.02 6.13 11.20
CA ASP A 96 -15.98 7.22 11.42
C ASP A 96 -15.44 8.34 12.32
N ASN A 97 -14.57 8.00 13.28
CA ASN A 97 -14.09 8.94 14.30
C ASN A 97 -12.57 8.89 14.58
N LYS A 98 -11.79 8.20 13.75
CA LYS A 98 -10.33 8.08 13.92
C LYS A 98 -9.61 8.34 12.60
N TYR A 99 -8.40 8.88 12.67
CA TYR A 99 -7.53 9.06 11.51
C TYR A 99 -6.90 7.72 11.11
N LYS A 100 -7.72 6.77 10.66
CA LYS A 100 -7.28 5.46 10.17
C LYS A 100 -8.12 4.98 8.99
N ILE A 101 -7.53 4.09 8.20
CA ILE A 101 -8.20 3.39 7.11
C ILE A 101 -8.47 1.94 7.52
N CYS A 102 -9.70 1.49 7.34
CA CYS A 102 -10.12 0.12 7.59
C CYS A 102 -10.32 -0.60 6.25
N ILE A 103 -9.83 -1.83 6.14
CA ILE A 103 -9.88 -2.62 4.89
C ILE A 103 -10.85 -3.79 5.09
N TYR A 104 -11.81 -3.92 4.18
CA TYR A 104 -12.86 -4.91 4.25
C TYR A 104 -12.80 -5.87 3.07
N ASN A 105 -13.06 -7.15 3.33
CA ASN A 105 -13.23 -8.15 2.27
C ASN A 105 -14.61 -8.03 1.59
N SER A 106 -14.87 -8.90 0.61
CA SER A 106 -16.15 -8.92 -0.11
C SER A 106 -17.36 -9.33 0.76
N SER A 107 -17.11 -9.99 1.89
CA SER A 107 -18.12 -10.35 2.90
C SER A 107 -18.35 -9.24 3.94
N ASN A 108 -17.74 -8.06 3.76
CA ASN A 108 -17.74 -6.94 4.71
C ASN A 108 -17.09 -7.24 6.08
N GLU A 109 -16.23 -8.26 6.16
CA GLU A 109 -15.43 -8.48 7.35
C GLU A 109 -14.17 -7.62 7.28
N GLU A 110 -13.85 -6.94 8.38
CA GLU A 110 -12.62 -6.15 8.50
C GLU A 110 -11.43 -7.08 8.53
N MET A 111 -10.45 -6.85 7.66
CA MET A 111 -9.16 -7.51 7.76
C MET A 111 -8.47 -7.01 9.01
N LYS A 112 -8.22 -7.92 9.94
CA LYS A 112 -7.23 -7.69 10.98
C LYS A 112 -5.87 -7.94 10.34
N PHE A 113 -5.12 -6.86 10.12
CA PHE A 113 -3.68 -7.01 9.98
C PHE A 113 -3.20 -7.60 11.30
N ALA A 114 -2.37 -8.65 11.25
CA ALA A 114 -1.80 -9.19 12.48
C ALA A 114 -1.18 -8.03 13.25
N ASP A 115 -1.58 -7.86 14.51
CA ASP A 115 -0.93 -6.93 15.41
C ASP A 115 0.58 -7.21 15.30
N SER A 116 1.35 -6.14 15.07
CA SER A 116 2.80 -6.16 14.95
C SER A 116 3.43 -7.26 15.81
N VAL A 117 4.31 -8.07 15.23
CA VAL A 117 5.17 -9.03 15.94
C VAL A 117 5.75 -8.32 17.16
N THR A 118 5.19 -8.57 18.34
CA THR A 118 5.73 -8.14 19.62
C THR A 118 6.70 -9.22 20.09
N ASP A 119 7.80 -9.43 19.36
CA ASP A 119 9.05 -9.81 20.00
C ASP A 119 10.22 -9.72 19.00
N PRO A 120 11.23 -8.88 19.26
CA PRO A 120 12.47 -8.87 18.48
C PRO A 120 13.31 -10.15 18.64
N ASP A 121 12.89 -11.10 19.51
CA ASP A 121 13.58 -12.37 19.74
C ASP A 121 13.18 -13.52 18.79
N ASP A 122 12.18 -13.31 17.91
CA ASP A 122 11.69 -14.35 16.97
C ASP A 122 12.47 -14.41 15.63
N ILE A 123 13.60 -13.71 15.51
CA ILE A 123 14.51 -13.80 14.36
C ILE A 123 15.89 -14.27 14.84
N LEU A 124 15.99 -15.56 15.16
CA LEU A 124 17.27 -16.30 15.23
C LEU A 124 17.56 -16.98 13.90
#